data_AF-A0A1G7L4A0-F1
#
_entry.id   AF-A0A1G7L4A0-F1
#
_cell.length_a   1.000
_cell.length_b   1.000
_cell.length_c   1.000
_cell.angle_alpha   90.00
_cell.angle_beta   90.00
_cell.angle_gamma   90.00
#
_symmetry.space_group_name_H-M   'P 1'
#
loop_
_entity.id
_entity.type
_entity.pdbx_description
1 polymer ?
#
loop_
_entity_poly.entity_id
_entity_poly.type
_entity_poly.pdbx_seq_one_letter_code
_entity_poly.pdbx_strand_id
1 'polypeptide(L)'
;MLAGLAFVAACGPDVPAGLADKVESACPGLLKAEPLAVITKGLTVSQVESAGPDGCRVFVSTGQMVLSLGLVAYPSQEESERLTPMLCASGTLDPETRSCEAGQPDSKELSVHAVAGRWNVRVHVYEVPVDDEIKAAVQRIIEDLRSSDKVKNA
;
A
#
# COMPACT_ATOMS: atom_id res chain seq x y z
N MET A 1 27.96 38.45 8.88
CA MET A 1 26.79 38.03 8.07
C MET A 1 27.09 36.65 7.55
N LEU A 2 26.55 35.60 8.20
CA LEU A 2 26.74 34.21 7.80
C LEU A 2 25.44 33.74 7.14
N ALA A 3 25.60 33.22 5.93
CA ALA A 3 24.59 32.86 4.97
C ALA A 3 23.55 31.87 5.54
N GLY A 4 22.30 32.09 5.18
CA GLY A 4 21.19 31.20 5.49
C GLY A 4 21.40 29.83 4.85
N LEU A 5 21.39 28.80 5.68
CA LEU A 5 21.26 27.42 5.24
C LEU A 5 19.81 27.21 4.80
N ALA A 6 19.65 27.03 3.49
CA ALA A 6 18.39 26.68 2.85
C ALA A 6 17.84 25.41 3.49
N PHE A 7 16.67 25.53 4.12
CA PHE A 7 15.79 24.39 4.35
C PHE A 7 15.38 23.87 2.97
N VAL A 8 15.94 22.74 2.56
CA VAL A 8 15.31 21.93 1.51
C VAL A 8 14.02 21.44 2.15
N ALA A 9 12.92 22.16 1.88
CA ALA A 9 11.60 21.63 2.09
C ALA A 9 11.51 20.39 1.19
N ALA A 10 11.70 19.21 1.77
CA ALA A 10 11.30 17.97 1.15
C ALA A 10 9.77 18.03 1.07
N CYS A 11 9.25 18.69 0.04
CA CYS A 11 7.84 18.64 -0.30
C CYS A 11 7.53 17.15 -0.49
N GLY A 12 6.62 16.62 0.33
CA GLY A 12 6.06 15.29 0.09
C GLY A 12 5.44 15.21 -1.30
N PRO A 13 5.08 14.01 -1.78
CA PRO A 13 4.45 13.87 -3.08
C PRO A 13 3.22 14.80 -3.15
N ASP A 14 3.10 15.55 -4.25
CA ASP A 14 1.96 16.44 -4.47
C ASP A 14 0.67 15.60 -4.53
N VAL A 15 -0.11 15.63 -3.44
CA VAL A 15 -1.39 14.94 -3.36
C VAL A 15 -2.41 15.69 -4.21
N PRO A 16 -3.01 15.07 -5.25
CA PRO A 16 -4.05 15.71 -6.05
C PRO A 16 -5.23 16.17 -5.19
N ALA A 17 -5.79 17.33 -5.53
CA ALA A 17 -6.93 17.89 -4.81
C ALA A 17 -8.10 16.89 -4.74
N GLY A 18 -8.68 16.72 -3.55
CA GLY A 18 -9.79 15.80 -3.27
C GLY A 18 -9.40 14.32 -3.18
N LEU A 19 -8.14 13.92 -3.42
CA LEU A 19 -7.73 12.53 -3.24
C LEU A 19 -7.80 12.11 -1.77
N ALA A 20 -7.32 12.98 -0.87
CA ALA A 20 -7.38 12.72 0.57
C ALA A 20 -8.82 12.49 1.06
N ASP A 21 -9.76 13.34 0.63
CA ASP A 21 -11.17 13.21 1.01
C ASP A 21 -11.78 11.90 0.50
N LYS A 22 -11.45 11.49 -0.74
CA LYS A 22 -11.89 10.20 -1.29
C LYS A 22 -11.36 9.02 -0.47
N VAL A 23 -10.08 9.06 -0.10
CA VAL A 23 -9.44 8.00 0.69
C VAL A 23 -10.05 7.91 2.09
N GLU A 24 -10.16 9.04 2.79
CA GLU A 24 -10.71 9.08 4.15
C GLU A 24 -12.19 8.65 4.17
N SER A 25 -12.97 9.03 3.15
CA SER A 25 -14.38 8.63 3.07
C SER A 25 -14.57 7.14 2.77
N ALA A 26 -13.71 6.53 1.96
CA ALA A 26 -13.95 5.17 1.46
C ALA A 26 -13.16 4.11 2.23
N CYS A 27 -11.93 4.42 2.65
CA CYS A 27 -10.99 3.45 3.22
C CYS A 27 -10.26 4.01 4.46
N PRO A 28 -10.97 4.55 5.46
CA PRO A 28 -10.36 5.19 6.61
C PRO A 28 -9.45 4.21 7.37
N GLY A 29 -8.24 4.66 7.66
CA GLY A 29 -7.22 3.89 8.38
C GLY A 29 -6.65 2.68 7.61
N LEU A 30 -7.04 2.45 6.35
CA LEU A 30 -6.46 1.42 5.49
C LEU A 30 -5.43 1.99 4.51
N LEU A 31 -5.72 3.16 3.95
CA LEU A 31 -4.90 3.77 2.91
C LEU A 31 -4.69 5.24 3.25
N LYS A 32 -3.54 5.80 2.89
CA LYS A 32 -3.25 7.23 2.95
C LYS A 32 -3.10 7.82 1.56
N ALA A 33 -3.36 9.11 1.43
CA ALA A 33 -3.37 9.79 0.14
C ALA A 33 -1.98 9.91 -0.47
N GLU A 34 -0.93 10.12 0.35
CA GLU A 34 0.43 10.33 -0.12
C GLU A 34 1.01 9.14 -0.91
N PRO A 35 1.04 7.90 -0.37
CA PRO A 35 1.54 6.77 -1.16
C PRO A 35 0.62 6.46 -2.35
N LEU A 36 -0.69 6.71 -2.23
CA LEU A 36 -1.59 6.54 -3.36
C LEU A 36 -1.28 7.52 -4.51
N ALA A 37 -0.99 8.78 -4.19
CA ALA A 37 -0.63 9.80 -5.18
C ALA A 37 0.61 9.42 -5.99
N VAL A 38 1.58 8.72 -5.37
CA VAL A 38 2.75 8.17 -6.06
C VAL A 38 2.34 7.08 -7.04
N ILE A 39 1.54 6.10 -6.60
CA ILE A 39 1.08 4.99 -7.45
C ILE A 39 0.24 5.49 -8.63
N THR A 40 -0.56 6.53 -8.42
CA THR A 40 -1.47 7.08 -9.45
C THR A 40 -0.91 8.33 -10.13
N LYS A 41 0.40 8.54 -10.09
CA LYS A 41 1.06 9.72 -10.66
C LYS A 41 0.78 9.81 -12.17
N GLY A 42 0.31 10.97 -12.62
CA GLY A 42 -0.11 11.18 -14.01
C GLY A 42 -1.46 10.55 -14.38
N LEU A 43 -2.15 9.91 -13.44
CA LEU A 43 -3.50 9.36 -13.62
C LEU A 43 -4.51 10.17 -12.79
N THR A 44 -5.74 10.26 -13.28
CA THR A 44 -6.83 10.88 -12.52
C THR A 44 -7.59 9.80 -11.76
N VAL A 45 -7.51 9.80 -10.43
CA VAL A 45 -8.32 8.89 -9.59
C VAL A 45 -9.79 9.27 -9.69
N SER A 46 -10.60 8.38 -10.27
CA SER A 46 -12.04 8.57 -10.39
C SER A 46 -12.74 8.17 -9.11
N GLN A 47 -12.40 7.00 -8.57
CA GLN A 47 -13.10 6.37 -7.46
C GLN A 47 -12.13 5.66 -6.51
N VAL A 48 -12.39 5.81 -5.22
CA VAL A 48 -11.84 4.96 -4.16
C VAL A 48 -13.04 4.27 -3.52
N GLU A 49 -13.00 2.96 -3.38
CA GLU A 49 -14.10 2.19 -2.81
C GLU A 49 -13.63 1.23 -1.72
N SER A 50 -14.48 1.05 -0.72
CA SER A 50 -14.34 -0.05 0.25
C SER A 50 -14.69 -1.37 -0.43
N ALA A 51 -13.78 -2.34 -0.32
CA ALA A 51 -14.03 -3.74 -0.66
C ALA A 51 -14.34 -4.54 0.62
N GLY A 52 -15.30 -4.04 1.41
CA GLY A 52 -15.60 -4.54 2.76
C GLY A 52 -14.80 -3.82 3.86
N PRO A 53 -14.96 -4.23 5.13
CA PRO A 53 -14.34 -3.53 6.25
C PRO A 53 -12.82 -3.50 6.15
N ASP A 54 -12.20 -4.51 5.54
CA ASP A 54 -10.76 -4.72 5.52
C ASP A 54 -10.15 -4.64 4.12
N GLY A 55 -10.85 -4.02 3.17
CA GLY A 55 -10.42 -3.92 1.79
C GLY A 55 -10.63 -2.54 1.17
N CYS A 56 -9.74 -2.15 0.27
CA CYS A 56 -9.81 -0.90 -0.47
C CYS A 56 -9.43 -1.12 -1.93
N ARG A 57 -10.15 -0.49 -2.86
CA ARG A 57 -9.82 -0.51 -4.30
C ARG A 57 -9.80 0.90 -4.85
N VAL A 58 -8.90 1.14 -5.79
CA VAL A 58 -8.75 2.44 -6.45
C VAL A 58 -8.87 2.29 -7.95
N PHE A 59 -9.70 3.14 -8.55
CA PHE A 59 -9.94 3.21 -9.97
C PHE A 59 -9.55 4.58 -10.51
N VAL A 60 -9.06 4.59 -11.75
CA VAL A 60 -8.74 5.82 -12.48
C VAL A 60 -9.86 6.17 -13.47
N SER A 61 -9.79 7.35 -14.08
CA SER A 61 -10.82 7.91 -14.97
C SER A 61 -11.16 7.05 -16.18
N THR A 62 -10.27 6.15 -16.60
CA THR A 62 -10.53 5.15 -17.65
C THR A 62 -11.40 3.98 -17.18
N GLY A 63 -11.72 3.92 -15.88
CA GLY A 63 -12.45 2.81 -15.25
C GLY A 63 -11.56 1.63 -14.84
N GLN A 64 -10.25 1.71 -15.09
CA GLN A 64 -9.30 0.67 -14.71
C GLN A 64 -9.00 0.72 -13.22
N MET A 65 -8.94 -0.45 -12.59
CA MET A 65 -8.42 -0.60 -11.23
C MET A 65 -6.89 -0.52 -11.28
N VAL A 66 -6.30 0.27 -10.38
CA VAL A 66 -4.83 0.46 -10.31
C VAL A 66 -4.25 0.02 -8.97
N LEU A 67 -5.09 -0.09 -7.93
CA LEU A 67 -4.68 -0.58 -6.62
C LEU A 67 -5.80 -1.42 -6.01
N SER A 68 -5.44 -2.58 -5.45
CA SER A 68 -6.26 -3.32 -4.49
C SER A 68 -5.45 -3.57 -3.23
N LEU A 69 -6.02 -3.23 -2.08
CA LEU A 69 -5.48 -3.47 -0.75
C LEU A 69 -6.47 -4.33 0.04
N GLY A 70 -5.97 -5.32 0.78
CA GLY A 70 -6.79 -6.12 1.69
C GLY A 70 -6.02 -6.60 2.92
N LEU A 71 -6.72 -6.74 4.04
CA LEU A 71 -6.22 -7.40 5.24
C LEU A 71 -6.95 -8.74 5.42
N VAL A 72 -6.17 -9.82 5.58
CA VAL A 72 -6.69 -11.15 5.89
C VAL A 72 -6.27 -11.51 7.30
N ALA A 73 -7.25 -11.68 8.20
CA ALA A 73 -6.98 -12.02 9.58
C ALA A 73 -6.61 -13.50 9.74
N TYR A 74 -5.52 -13.76 10.45
CA TYR A 74 -5.25 -15.06 11.06
C TYR A 74 -5.67 -15.06 12.54
N PRO A 75 -5.76 -16.24 13.18
CA PRO A 75 -6.04 -16.34 14.61
C PRO A 75 -4.98 -15.67 15.51
N SER A 76 -3.72 -15.60 15.07
CA SER A 76 -2.63 -14.95 15.81
C SER A 76 -1.55 -14.37 14.87
N GLN A 77 -0.65 -13.55 15.44
CA GLN A 77 0.55 -13.09 14.74
C GLN A 77 1.46 -14.26 14.33
N GLU A 78 1.65 -15.24 15.24
CA GLU A 78 2.47 -16.43 14.95
C GLU A 78 1.96 -17.19 13.72
N GLU A 79 0.63 -17.35 13.60
CA GLU A 79 0.06 -17.98 12.42
C GLU A 79 0.21 -17.14 11.15
N SER A 80 0.06 -15.81 11.26
CA SER A 80 0.31 -14.91 10.13
C SER A 80 1.75 -15.00 9.64
N GLU A 81 2.73 -15.01 10.55
CA GLU A 81 4.16 -15.14 10.25
C GLU A 81 4.51 -16.51 9.67
N ARG A 82 3.83 -17.57 10.11
CA ARG A 82 4.03 -18.93 9.60
C ARG A 82 3.43 -19.13 8.21
N LEU A 83 2.26 -18.57 7.94
CA LEU A 83 1.48 -18.86 6.74
C LEU A 83 1.69 -17.87 5.60
N THR A 84 1.94 -16.58 5.90
CA THR A 84 2.20 -15.57 4.87
C THR A 84 3.35 -15.95 3.92
N PRO A 85 4.51 -16.46 4.39
CA PRO A 85 5.60 -16.89 3.51
C PRO A 85 5.18 -17.89 2.42
N MET A 86 4.20 -18.75 2.71
CA MET A 86 3.71 -19.77 1.77
C MET A 86 2.93 -19.17 0.59
N LEU A 87 2.53 -17.90 0.68
CA LEU A 87 1.87 -17.15 -0.38
C LEU A 87 2.86 -16.37 -1.25
N CYS A 88 4.14 -16.31 -0.85
CA CYS A 88 5.20 -15.64 -1.59
C CYS A 88 5.73 -16.53 -2.71
N ALA A 89 6.15 -15.93 -3.83
CA ALA A 89 6.80 -16.67 -4.91
C ALA A 89 8.13 -17.32 -4.46
N SER A 90 8.85 -16.67 -3.55
CA SER A 90 10.09 -17.15 -2.94
C SER A 90 9.89 -18.19 -1.83
N GLY A 91 8.67 -18.32 -1.28
CA GLY A 91 8.40 -19.08 -0.08
C GLY A 91 8.88 -18.44 1.23
N THR A 92 9.47 -17.24 1.20
CA THR A 92 10.02 -16.55 2.39
C THR A 92 9.70 -15.06 2.39
N LEU A 93 9.56 -14.49 3.59
CA LEU A 93 9.50 -13.05 3.80
C LEU A 93 10.89 -12.44 3.81
N ASP A 94 11.01 -11.23 3.30
CA ASP A 94 12.15 -10.37 3.57
C ASP A 94 12.20 -10.03 5.07
N PRO A 95 13.35 -10.20 5.74
CA PRO A 95 13.44 -10.10 7.20
C PRO A 95 13.28 -8.66 7.71
N GLU A 96 13.66 -7.65 6.92
CA GLU A 96 13.61 -6.24 7.31
C GLU A 96 12.20 -5.68 7.16
N THR A 97 11.62 -5.92 5.99
CA THR A 97 10.32 -5.38 5.61
C THR A 97 9.18 -6.28 6.02
N ARG A 98 9.42 -7.55 6.40
CA ARG A 98 8.38 -8.56 6.68
C ARG A 98 7.34 -8.66 5.56
N SER A 99 7.81 -8.52 4.32
CA SER A 99 7.00 -8.57 3.10
C SER A 99 7.65 -9.45 2.04
N CYS A 100 6.93 -9.76 0.96
CA CYS A 100 7.42 -10.52 -0.17
C CYS A 100 6.59 -10.24 -1.42
N GLU A 101 7.15 -10.48 -2.60
CA GLU A 101 6.38 -10.54 -3.84
C GLU A 101 5.65 -11.90 -3.96
N ALA A 102 4.37 -11.86 -4.31
CA ALA A 102 3.46 -13.02 -4.42
C ALA A 102 3.00 -13.28 -5.87
N GLY A 103 3.50 -12.50 -6.84
CA GLY A 103 3.20 -12.64 -8.27
C GLY A 103 4.21 -13.51 -9.02
N GLN A 104 3.92 -13.81 -10.29
CA GLN A 104 4.91 -14.41 -11.17
C GLN A 104 6.00 -13.38 -11.50
N PRO A 105 7.29 -13.79 -11.61
CA PRO A 105 8.41 -12.87 -11.86
C PRO A 105 8.25 -12.02 -13.13
N ASP A 106 7.50 -12.52 -14.12
CA ASP A 106 7.29 -11.86 -15.42
C ASP A 106 5.95 -11.10 -15.51
N SER A 107 5.22 -10.98 -14.40
CA SER A 107 4.01 -10.17 -14.36
C SER A 107 4.36 -8.68 -14.46
N LYS A 108 3.55 -7.93 -15.22
CA LYS A 108 3.63 -6.46 -15.24
C LYS A 108 2.98 -5.83 -14.00
N GLU A 109 2.33 -6.64 -13.17
CA GLU A 109 1.67 -6.24 -11.95
C GLU A 109 2.58 -6.48 -10.74
N LEU A 110 2.48 -5.61 -9.74
CA LEU A 110 3.13 -5.82 -8.45
C LEU A 110 2.12 -6.43 -7.48
N SER A 111 2.45 -7.59 -6.91
CA SER A 111 1.66 -8.23 -5.86
C SER A 111 2.55 -8.44 -4.64
N VAL A 112 2.24 -7.76 -3.54
CA VAL A 112 3.02 -7.81 -2.29
C VAL A 112 2.16 -8.35 -1.16
N HIS A 113 2.70 -9.34 -0.46
CA HIS A 113 2.13 -9.86 0.77
C HIS A 113 3.03 -9.47 1.94
N ALA A 114 2.45 -9.08 3.07
CA ALA A 114 3.21 -8.71 4.24
C ALA A 114 2.52 -9.10 5.55
N VAL A 115 3.30 -9.17 6.62
CA VAL A 115 2.79 -9.39 7.96
C VAL A 115 2.64 -8.05 8.69
N ALA A 116 1.49 -7.89 9.35
CA ALA A 116 1.19 -6.80 10.26
C ALA A 116 0.40 -7.33 11.45
N GLY A 117 1.10 -7.77 12.51
CA GLY A 117 0.48 -8.49 13.62
C GLY A 117 -0.23 -9.76 13.14
N ARG A 118 -1.49 -9.95 13.52
CA ARG A 118 -2.33 -11.08 13.07
C ARG A 118 -2.77 -11.01 11.60
N TRP A 119 -2.46 -9.93 10.90
CA TRP A 119 -2.94 -9.69 9.55
C TRP A 119 -1.91 -10.07 8.50
N ASN A 120 -2.38 -10.69 7.41
CA ASN A 120 -1.70 -10.68 6.13
C ASN A 120 -2.22 -9.51 5.31
N VAL A 121 -1.35 -8.52 5.09
CA VAL A 121 -1.60 -7.40 4.19
C VAL A 121 -1.35 -7.87 2.76
N ARG A 122 -2.29 -7.62 1.87
CA ARG A 122 -2.18 -7.92 0.43
C ARG A 122 -2.33 -6.62 -0.34
N VAL A 123 -1.30 -6.25 -1.10
CA VAL A 123 -1.31 -5.06 -1.95
C VAL A 123 -1.05 -5.50 -3.38
N HIS A 124 -1.93 -5.08 -4.29
CA HIS A 124 -1.80 -5.35 -5.72
C HIS A 124 -1.84 -4.03 -6.47
N VAL A 125 -0.83 -3.77 -7.30
CA VAL A 125 -0.78 -2.65 -8.25
C VAL A 125 -0.95 -3.21 -9.66
N TYR A 126 -1.95 -2.69 -10.36
CA TYR A 126 -2.36 -3.14 -11.69
C TYR A 126 -2.12 -2.06 -12.72
N GLU A 127 -1.79 -2.46 -13.95
CA GLU A 127 -1.81 -1.59 -15.15
C GLU A 127 -0.91 -0.34 -15.10
N VAL A 128 -0.18 -0.11 -14.01
CA VAL A 128 0.81 0.95 -13.84
C VAL A 128 2.22 0.36 -13.98
N PRO A 129 3.11 0.95 -14.80
CA PRO A 129 4.49 0.51 -14.88
C PRO A 129 5.17 0.57 -13.51
N VAL A 130 5.57 -0.59 -12.97
CA VAL A 130 6.16 -0.70 -11.63
C VAL A 130 7.62 -0.28 -11.67
N ASP A 131 7.96 0.74 -10.90
CA ASP A 131 9.33 1.20 -10.64
C ASP A 131 9.63 1.22 -9.13
N ASP A 132 10.84 1.68 -8.77
CA ASP A 132 11.27 1.76 -7.37
C ASP A 132 10.44 2.78 -6.55
N GLU A 133 9.90 3.83 -7.19
CA GLU A 133 9.04 4.83 -6.53
C GLU A 133 7.72 4.17 -6.09
N ILE A 134 7.12 3.36 -6.97
CA ILE A 134 5.91 2.58 -6.68
C ILE A 134 6.18 1.49 -5.64
N LYS A 135 7.29 0.76 -5.74
CA LYS A 135 7.65 -0.24 -4.72
C LYS A 135 7.82 0.40 -3.34
N ALA A 136 8.46 1.56 -3.25
CA ALA A 136 8.58 2.32 -2.01
C ALA A 136 7.22 2.82 -1.50
N ALA A 137 6.33 3.26 -2.39
CA ALA A 137 4.97 3.67 -2.02
C ALA A 137 4.15 2.50 -1.46
N VAL A 138 4.23 1.32 -2.07
CA VAL A 138 3.59 0.10 -1.55
C VAL A 138 4.14 -0.28 -0.18
N GLN A 139 5.46 -0.22 0.00
CA GLN A 139 6.07 -0.48 1.30
C GLN A 139 5.58 0.52 2.37
N ARG A 140 5.45 1.80 2.00
CA ARG A 140 4.90 2.82 2.89
C ARG A 140 3.45 2.55 3.29
N ILE A 141 2.59 2.07 2.37
CA ILE A 141 1.22 1.63 2.70
C ILE A 141 1.25 0.55 3.79
N ILE A 142 2.13 -0.44 3.64
CA ILE A 142 2.24 -1.55 4.59
C ILE A 142 2.73 -1.06 5.96
N GLU A 143 3.69 -0.13 6.00
CA GLU A 143 4.18 0.47 7.24
C GLU A 143 3.14 1.36 7.93
N ASP A 144 2.38 2.14 7.16
CA ASP A 144 1.24 2.92 7.64
C ASP A 144 0.20 1.99 8.28
N LEU A 145 -0.09 0.85 7.66
CA LEU A 145 -1.00 -0.16 8.21
C LEU A 145 -0.46 -0.78 9.51
N ARG A 146 0.81 -1.20 9.55
CA ARG A 146 1.42 -1.75 10.79
C ARG A 146 1.35 -0.79 11.96
N SER A 147 1.50 0.51 11.68
CA SER A 147 1.44 1.55 12.69
C SER A 147 0.02 1.98 13.05
N SER A 148 -0.98 1.62 12.25
CA SER A 148 -2.38 2.01 12.43
C SER A 148 -3.06 1.33 13.63
N ASP A 149 -4.02 2.05 14.22
CA ASP A 149 -4.88 1.52 15.28
C ASP A 149 -5.72 0.33 14.80
N LYS A 150 -6.08 0.31 13.51
CA LYS A 150 -6.86 -0.77 12.90
C LYS A 150 -6.16 -2.12 13.00
N VAL A 151 -4.84 -2.13 12.77
CA VAL A 151 -4.04 -3.36 12.86
C VAL A 151 -3.69 -3.68 14.31
N LYS A 152 -3.37 -2.66 15.13
CA LYS A 152 -2.91 -2.85 16.51
C LYS A 152 -4.01 -3.29 17.48
N ASN A 153 -5.25 -2.85 17.26
CA ASN A 153 -6.36 -3.05 18.20
C ASN A 153 -7.36 -4.13 17.76
N ALA A 154 -7.02 -4.96 16.77
CA ALA A 154 -7.92 -5.97 16.20
C ALA A 154 -7.52 -7.41 16.53
#